data_AF-A0A292YFH0-F1
#
_entry.id   AF-A0A292YFH0-F1
#
_cell.length_a   1.000
_cell.length_b   1.000
_cell.length_c   1.000
_cell.angle_alpha   90.00
_cell.angle_beta   90.00
_cell.angle_gamma   90.00
#
_symmetry.space_group_name_H-M   'P 1'
#
loop_
_entity.id
_entity.type
_entity.pdbx_description
1 polymer ?
#
loop_
_entity_poly.entity_id
_entity_poly.type
_entity_poly.pdbx_seq_one_letter_code
_entity_poly.pdbx_strand_id
1 'polypeptide(L)'
;MASRKWMAGVLTAAMLLTPVFTTAQASIESDQQRLDELRQQYNQRMQEIKKLRSDEKDLEKKLAIINQQIAELDQQINAIQAEINAGAAKIRELEVEIKKTQDKLETRKKMLKQRLRVMYEDGDVSYLEVLFQSTDFSDFIDRMSTLSLVVNQDKRLVEGIKEEKRKLDETQAQLKREQDLRQVRQNAMYAAKAEQDKIKKEQQAILAQVQKERQITEAQAKKEEQEIQAIEAQIAAAIAAKLNGGKGIKSAGNWTWPVPSSRVITSGYGPRWGTMHAGIDIAGPVGTPIVAVDNGVVRFAGAAQGFGHWVVIEHAGGIMSVYGHMYGNQIYVSVGQEVKRGQQIAGIGSDGQSTGPHLHFSVATGISGSRMLYVNPGPYLGL
;
A
#
# COMPACT_ATOMS: atom_id res chain seq x y z
N MET A 1 18.74 85.03 -14.93
CA MET A 1 19.37 84.63 -13.64
C MET A 1 20.16 83.37 -13.90
N ALA A 2 21.43 83.53 -14.29
CA ALA A 2 22.60 83.31 -13.43
C ALA A 2 22.77 81.81 -13.11
N SER A 3 23.44 81.04 -13.97
CA SER A 3 24.90 80.82 -13.99
C SER A 3 25.47 80.20 -12.70
N ARG A 4 26.02 78.98 -12.81
CA ARG A 4 27.47 78.77 -12.60
C ARG A 4 27.93 77.36 -12.92
N LYS A 5 29.13 77.36 -13.48
CA LYS A 5 29.98 76.29 -13.98
C LYS A 5 31.07 75.99 -12.93
N TRP A 6 31.50 74.72 -12.89
CA TRP A 6 32.84 74.19 -12.54
C TRP A 6 33.26 74.11 -11.06
N MET A 7 33.67 72.91 -10.62
CA MET A 7 35.09 72.58 -10.40
C MET A 7 35.33 71.12 -9.99
N ALA A 8 36.46 70.58 -10.47
CA ALA A 8 37.00 69.27 -10.19
C ALA A 8 37.44 69.09 -8.72
N GLY A 9 37.37 67.85 -8.24
CA GLY A 9 38.01 67.39 -7.02
C GLY A 9 38.43 65.93 -7.16
N VAL A 10 39.70 65.73 -7.51
CA VAL A 10 40.43 64.47 -7.30
C VAL A 10 40.55 64.26 -5.79
N LEU A 11 40.12 63.11 -5.26
CA LEU A 11 40.63 62.60 -3.98
C LEU A 11 40.31 61.10 -3.80
N THR A 12 41.38 60.32 -3.93
CA THR A 12 41.71 59.10 -3.18
C THR A 12 40.79 57.88 -3.28
N ALA A 13 41.27 56.91 -4.04
CA ALA A 13 41.00 55.49 -3.83
C ALA A 13 41.33 55.08 -2.38
N ALA A 14 40.29 54.94 -1.54
CA ALA A 14 40.37 54.13 -0.35
C ALA A 14 39.84 52.73 -0.72
N MET A 15 40.78 51.82 -1.03
CA MET A 15 40.54 50.39 -1.05
C MET A 15 40.14 49.97 0.38
N LEU A 16 38.85 50.09 0.69
CA LEU A 16 38.27 49.44 1.86
C LEU A 16 38.20 47.95 1.53
N LEU A 17 39.25 47.23 1.90
CA LEU A 17 39.22 45.80 2.17
C LEU A 17 38.14 45.56 3.23
N THR A 18 36.90 45.37 2.78
CA THR A 18 35.83 44.83 3.62
C THR A 18 36.16 43.37 3.90
N PRO A 19 35.97 42.91 5.14
CA PRO A 19 36.45 41.62 5.57
C PRO A 19 35.65 40.52 4.87
N VAL A 20 36.33 39.73 4.03
CA VAL A 20 35.84 38.47 3.43
C VAL A 20 35.36 37.46 4.51
N PHE A 21 35.55 37.76 5.79
CA PHE A 21 35.13 36.94 6.93
C PHE A 21 33.63 36.98 7.25
N THR A 22 32.87 38.02 6.84
CA THR A 22 31.44 38.11 7.16
C THR A 22 30.54 37.26 6.26
N THR A 23 30.98 36.96 5.03
CA THR A 23 30.16 36.24 4.03
C THR A 23 30.09 34.73 4.27
N ALA A 24 31.18 34.11 4.74
CA ALA A 24 31.25 32.67 4.98
C ALA A 24 30.47 32.22 6.23
N GLN A 25 30.39 33.07 7.26
CA GLN A 25 29.60 32.76 8.46
C GLN A 25 28.10 32.85 8.15
N ALA A 26 27.69 33.87 7.38
CA ALA A 26 26.31 34.03 6.93
C ALA A 26 25.85 32.92 5.96
N SER A 27 26.75 32.38 5.12
CA SER A 27 26.41 31.24 4.25
C SER A 27 26.20 29.95 5.04
N ILE A 28 27.07 29.65 6.01
CA ILE A 28 26.93 28.47 6.90
C ILE A 28 25.63 28.54 7.69
N GLU A 29 25.25 29.72 8.19
CA GLU A 29 24.00 29.91 8.92
C GLU A 29 22.77 29.67 8.02
N SER A 30 22.80 30.15 6.77
CA SER A 30 21.72 29.90 5.81
C SER A 30 21.62 28.42 5.42
N ASP A 31 22.77 27.75 5.24
CA ASP A 31 22.83 26.33 4.92
C ASP A 31 22.31 25.47 6.09
N GLN A 32 22.57 25.89 7.33
CA GLN A 32 22.04 25.22 8.52
C GLN A 32 20.52 25.38 8.65
N GLN A 33 19.97 26.56 8.37
CA GLN A 33 18.52 26.76 8.36
C GLN A 33 17.85 25.86 7.32
N ARG A 34 18.41 25.82 6.10
CA ARG A 34 17.94 24.92 5.03
C ARG A 34 18.06 23.45 5.44
N LEU A 35 19.14 23.07 6.11
CA LEU A 35 19.35 21.71 6.62
C LEU A 35 18.29 21.31 7.65
N ASP A 36 17.93 22.21 8.57
CA ASP A 36 16.90 21.97 9.57
C ASP A 36 15.50 21.82 8.92
N GLU A 37 15.17 22.66 7.95
CA GLU A 37 13.93 22.54 7.17
C GLU A 37 13.86 21.21 6.40
N LEU A 38 14.93 20.84 5.69
CA LEU A 38 15.00 19.59 4.95
C LEU A 38 14.87 18.37 5.87
N ARG A 39 15.50 18.40 7.06
CA ARG A 39 15.36 17.33 8.05
C ARG A 39 13.93 17.22 8.58
N GLN A 40 13.26 18.34 8.80
CA GLN A 40 11.87 18.33 9.21
C GLN A 40 10.98 17.70 8.13
N GLN A 41 11.18 18.08 6.86
CA GLN A 41 10.46 17.49 5.72
C GLN A 41 10.74 15.99 5.59
N TYR A 42 12.02 15.60 5.64
CA TYR A 42 12.43 14.19 5.60
C TYR A 42 11.77 13.37 6.71
N ASN A 43 11.77 13.88 7.95
CA ASN A 43 11.13 13.19 9.08
C ASN A 43 9.61 13.05 8.89
N GLN A 44 8.94 14.08 8.36
CA GLN A 44 7.52 14.01 8.03
C GLN A 44 7.25 12.95 6.96
N ARG A 45 8.04 12.91 5.89
CA ARG A 45 7.92 11.87 4.85
C ARG A 45 8.17 10.48 5.39
N MET A 46 9.14 10.30 6.28
CA MET A 46 9.40 8.99 6.89
C MET A 46 8.24 8.51 7.74
N GLN A 47 7.53 9.41 8.43
CA GLN A 47 6.28 9.08 9.12
C GLN A 47 5.16 8.71 8.14
N GLU A 48 5.03 9.46 7.04
CA GLU A 48 4.07 9.18 5.97
C GLU A 48 4.33 7.82 5.30
N ILE A 49 5.58 7.50 4.95
CA ILE A 49 6.00 6.20 4.41
C ILE A 49 5.65 5.07 5.38
N LYS A 50 5.89 5.27 6.69
CA LYS A 50 5.52 4.28 7.71
C LYS A 50 4.01 4.04 7.74
N LYS A 51 3.21 5.11 7.64
CA LYS A 51 1.75 5.02 7.58
C LYS A 51 1.31 4.29 6.31
N LEU A 52 1.79 4.70 5.13
CA LEU A 52 1.47 4.08 3.85
C LEU A 52 1.82 2.58 3.83
N ARG A 53 2.95 2.16 4.41
CA ARG A 53 3.31 0.74 4.57
C ARG A 53 2.34 -0.02 5.49
N SER A 54 1.84 0.63 6.53
CA SER A 54 0.82 0.04 7.40
C SER A 54 -0.51 -0.10 6.68
N ASP A 55 -0.94 0.96 5.99
CA ASP A 55 -2.19 1.02 5.24
C ASP A 55 -2.19 -0.03 4.10
N GLU A 56 -1.07 -0.20 3.40
CA GLU A 56 -0.89 -1.26 2.40
C GLU A 56 -1.04 -2.65 3.01
N LYS A 57 -0.38 -2.92 4.15
CA LYS A 57 -0.49 -4.22 4.82
C LYS A 57 -1.92 -4.53 5.26
N ASP A 58 -2.65 -3.52 5.74
CA ASP A 58 -4.06 -3.70 6.11
C ASP A 58 -4.97 -3.84 4.89
N LEU A 59 -4.65 -3.17 3.78
CA LEU A 59 -5.32 -3.36 2.50
C LEU A 59 -5.08 -4.77 1.97
N GLU A 60 -3.87 -5.32 2.02
CA GLU A 60 -3.56 -6.69 1.61
C GLU A 60 -4.38 -7.73 2.38
N LYS A 61 -4.56 -7.54 3.71
CA LYS A 61 -5.44 -8.42 4.51
C LYS A 61 -6.90 -8.33 4.04
N LYS A 62 -7.40 -7.13 3.77
CA LYS A 62 -8.77 -6.93 3.25
C LYS A 62 -8.91 -7.59 1.87
N LEU A 63 -7.93 -7.44 1.00
CA LEU A 63 -7.90 -8.07 -0.32
C LEU A 63 -7.91 -9.60 -0.22
N ALA A 64 -7.21 -10.19 0.75
CA ALA A 64 -7.27 -11.63 0.98
C ALA A 64 -8.69 -12.12 1.31
N ILE A 65 -9.41 -11.37 2.17
CA ILE A 65 -10.82 -11.68 2.50
C ILE A 65 -11.70 -11.56 1.26
N ILE A 66 -11.54 -10.51 0.45
CA ILE A 66 -12.40 -10.35 -0.72
C ILE A 66 -12.03 -11.37 -1.82
N ASN A 67 -10.76 -11.76 -1.95
CA ASN A 67 -10.37 -12.84 -2.85
C ASN A 67 -11.03 -14.17 -2.48
N GLN A 68 -11.22 -14.44 -1.19
CA GLN A 68 -12.00 -15.58 -0.72
C GLN A 68 -13.47 -15.46 -1.16
N GLN A 69 -14.09 -14.28 -1.00
CA GLN A 69 -15.46 -14.03 -1.48
C GLN A 69 -15.59 -14.16 -3.00
N ILE A 70 -14.59 -13.71 -3.76
CA ILE A 70 -14.53 -13.88 -5.22
C ILE A 70 -14.49 -15.36 -5.59
N ALA A 71 -13.71 -16.17 -4.88
CA ALA A 71 -13.65 -17.61 -5.10
C ALA A 71 -15.00 -18.29 -4.79
N GLU A 72 -15.69 -17.87 -3.74
CA GLU A 72 -17.06 -18.33 -3.44
C GLU A 72 -18.05 -17.95 -4.54
N LEU A 73 -17.97 -16.72 -5.06
CA LEU A 73 -18.77 -16.27 -6.21
C LEU A 73 -18.45 -17.09 -7.47
N ASP A 74 -17.18 -17.43 -7.71
CA ASP A 74 -16.79 -18.32 -8.83
C ASP A 74 -17.45 -19.70 -8.70
N GLN A 75 -17.50 -20.27 -7.49
CA GLN A 75 -18.20 -21.53 -7.25
C GLN A 75 -19.71 -21.41 -7.54
N GLN A 76 -20.34 -20.32 -7.11
CA GLN A 76 -21.76 -20.06 -7.40
C GLN A 76 -22.03 -19.90 -8.90
N ILE A 77 -21.18 -19.17 -9.61
CA ILE A 77 -21.26 -18.99 -11.07
C ILE A 77 -21.13 -20.35 -11.78
N ASN A 78 -20.19 -21.19 -11.34
CA ASN A 78 -20.01 -22.53 -11.90
C ASN A 78 -21.22 -23.45 -11.63
N ALA A 79 -21.82 -23.36 -10.44
CA ALA A 79 -23.04 -24.08 -10.11
C ALA A 79 -24.21 -23.64 -11.00
N ILE A 80 -24.43 -22.33 -11.17
CA ILE A 80 -25.46 -21.79 -12.07
C ILE A 80 -25.20 -22.24 -13.52
N GLN A 81 -23.95 -22.25 -13.97
CA GLN A 81 -23.59 -22.73 -15.31
C GLN A 81 -23.90 -24.22 -15.49
N ALA A 82 -23.69 -25.05 -14.48
CA ALA A 82 -24.08 -26.45 -14.48
C ALA A 82 -25.61 -26.61 -14.55
N GLU A 83 -26.37 -25.79 -13.81
CA GLU A 83 -27.84 -25.77 -13.89
C GLU A 83 -28.36 -25.33 -15.27
N ILE A 84 -27.71 -24.35 -15.91
CA ILE A 84 -28.03 -23.92 -17.28
C ILE A 84 -27.82 -25.08 -18.27
N ASN A 85 -26.74 -25.85 -18.10
CA ASN A 85 -26.42 -26.98 -18.96
C ASN A 85 -27.41 -28.14 -18.75
N ALA A 86 -27.78 -28.42 -17.50
CA ALA A 86 -28.81 -29.41 -17.16
C ALA A 86 -30.17 -29.00 -17.73
N GLY A 87 -30.58 -27.74 -17.58
CA GLY A 87 -31.80 -27.21 -18.18
C GLY A 87 -31.80 -27.30 -19.71
N ALA A 88 -30.67 -27.03 -20.36
CA ALA A 88 -30.54 -27.22 -21.81
C ALA A 88 -30.70 -28.68 -22.26
N ALA A 89 -30.21 -29.64 -21.47
CA ALA A 89 -30.45 -31.06 -21.72
C ALA A 89 -31.93 -31.42 -21.55
N LYS A 90 -32.59 -30.90 -20.51
CA LYS A 90 -34.02 -31.15 -20.26
C LYS A 90 -34.91 -30.57 -21.37
N ILE A 91 -34.60 -29.37 -21.85
CA ILE A 91 -35.28 -28.74 -22.99
C ILE A 91 -35.24 -29.66 -24.21
N ARG A 92 -34.05 -30.20 -24.56
CA ARG A 92 -33.92 -31.14 -25.69
C ARG A 92 -34.73 -32.42 -25.51
N GLU A 93 -34.77 -32.97 -24.30
CA GLU A 93 -35.58 -34.15 -23.99
C GLU A 93 -37.08 -33.88 -24.19
N LEU A 94 -37.57 -32.74 -23.67
CA LEU A 94 -38.96 -32.32 -23.80
C LEU A 94 -39.34 -32.06 -25.26
N GLU A 95 -38.46 -31.46 -26.06
CA GLU A 95 -38.67 -31.25 -27.50
C GLU A 95 -38.85 -32.58 -28.26
N VAL A 96 -38.04 -33.60 -27.94
CA VAL A 96 -38.18 -34.95 -28.50
C VAL A 96 -39.49 -35.61 -28.07
N GLU A 97 -39.86 -35.49 -26.80
CA GLU A 97 -41.12 -36.04 -26.27
C GLU A 97 -42.35 -35.38 -26.89
N ILE A 98 -42.33 -34.05 -27.05
CA ILE A 98 -43.36 -33.27 -27.74
C ILE A 98 -43.53 -33.80 -29.16
N LYS A 99 -42.43 -33.95 -29.91
CA LYS A 99 -42.48 -34.46 -31.29
C LYS A 99 -43.09 -35.87 -31.37
N LYS A 100 -42.65 -36.77 -30.50
CA LYS A 100 -43.18 -38.15 -30.42
C LYS A 100 -44.67 -38.18 -30.08
N THR A 101 -45.11 -37.31 -29.18
CA THR A 101 -46.52 -37.24 -28.75
C THR A 101 -47.40 -36.62 -29.84
N GLN A 102 -46.89 -35.59 -30.54
CA GLN A 102 -47.55 -35.02 -31.72
C GLN A 102 -47.75 -36.06 -32.83
N ASP A 103 -46.72 -36.85 -33.15
CA ASP A 103 -46.80 -37.86 -34.20
C ASP A 103 -47.81 -38.97 -33.84
N LYS A 104 -47.86 -39.41 -32.57
CA LYS A 104 -48.88 -40.35 -32.07
C LYS A 104 -50.30 -39.79 -32.17
N LEU A 105 -50.48 -38.55 -31.73
CA LEU A 105 -51.77 -37.87 -31.74
C LEU A 105 -52.30 -37.75 -33.16
N GLU A 106 -51.44 -37.40 -34.13
CA GLU A 106 -51.81 -37.33 -35.54
C GLU A 106 -52.17 -38.70 -36.13
N THR A 107 -51.44 -39.77 -35.78
CA THR A 107 -51.81 -41.14 -36.19
C THR A 107 -53.19 -41.53 -35.64
N ARG A 108 -53.48 -41.26 -34.36
CA ARG A 108 -54.80 -41.59 -33.79
C ARG A 108 -55.92 -40.76 -34.37
N LYS A 109 -55.70 -39.46 -34.61
CA LYS A 109 -56.68 -38.61 -35.29
C LYS A 109 -56.99 -39.11 -36.70
N LYS A 110 -55.99 -39.60 -37.45
CA LYS A 110 -56.21 -40.22 -38.76
C LYS A 110 -57.08 -41.46 -38.66
N MET A 111 -56.82 -42.35 -37.70
CA MET A 111 -57.67 -43.53 -37.44
C MET A 111 -59.09 -43.13 -37.07
N LEU A 112 -59.27 -42.13 -36.19
CA LEU A 112 -60.59 -41.65 -35.80
C LEU A 112 -61.32 -41.04 -37.00
N LYS A 113 -60.63 -40.27 -37.84
CA LYS A 113 -61.20 -39.69 -39.07
C LYS A 113 -61.66 -40.77 -40.06
N GLN A 114 -60.88 -41.83 -40.23
CA GLN A 114 -61.27 -42.99 -41.05
C GLN A 114 -62.51 -43.68 -40.47
N ARG A 115 -62.55 -43.89 -39.15
CA ARG A 115 -63.70 -44.49 -38.46
C ARG A 115 -64.97 -43.65 -38.61
N LEU A 116 -64.89 -42.34 -38.36
CA LEU A 116 -66.00 -41.41 -38.50
C LEU A 116 -66.51 -41.31 -39.94
N ARG A 117 -65.61 -41.42 -40.92
CA ARG A 117 -65.99 -41.43 -42.33
C ARG A 117 -66.82 -42.66 -42.69
N VAL A 118 -66.41 -43.86 -42.26
CA VAL A 118 -67.19 -45.09 -42.49
C VAL A 118 -68.56 -45.00 -41.82
N MET A 119 -68.61 -44.54 -40.57
CA MET A 119 -69.89 -44.33 -39.86
C MET A 119 -70.81 -43.33 -40.57
N TYR A 120 -70.25 -42.34 -41.27
CA TYR A 120 -71.02 -41.36 -42.04
C TYR A 120 -71.46 -41.88 -43.42
N GLU A 121 -70.57 -42.60 -44.12
CA GLU A 121 -70.83 -43.15 -45.47
C GLU A 121 -71.85 -44.30 -45.46
N ASP A 122 -71.85 -45.14 -44.41
CA ASP A 122 -72.79 -46.25 -44.25
C ASP A 122 -74.18 -45.81 -43.71
N GLY A 123 -74.35 -44.52 -43.39
CA GLY A 123 -75.61 -43.95 -42.89
C GLY A 123 -75.85 -44.16 -41.39
N ASP A 124 -76.96 -43.61 -40.88
CA ASP A 124 -77.40 -43.61 -39.47
C ASP A 124 -77.79 -45.01 -38.94
N VAL A 125 -77.11 -46.09 -39.37
CA VAL A 125 -77.35 -47.45 -38.88
C VAL A 125 -76.95 -47.49 -37.40
N SER A 126 -77.95 -47.41 -36.53
CA SER A 126 -77.74 -47.45 -35.09
C SER A 126 -77.15 -48.80 -34.71
N TYR A 127 -76.24 -48.83 -33.73
CA TYR A 127 -75.77 -50.10 -33.16
C TYR A 127 -76.94 -50.99 -32.69
N LEU A 128 -78.07 -50.38 -32.27
CA LEU A 128 -79.31 -51.09 -31.96
C LEU A 128 -79.98 -51.68 -33.19
N GLU A 129 -79.91 -51.01 -34.35
CA GLU A 129 -80.47 -51.51 -35.61
C GLU A 129 -79.71 -52.73 -36.13
N VAL A 130 -78.37 -52.72 -36.04
CA VAL A 130 -77.52 -53.89 -36.37
C VAL A 130 -77.83 -55.08 -35.48
N LEU A 131 -78.10 -54.84 -34.18
CA LEU A 131 -78.50 -55.86 -33.22
C LEU A 131 -79.90 -56.42 -33.52
N PHE A 132 -80.88 -55.56 -33.84
CA PHE A 132 -82.25 -55.98 -34.10
C PHE A 132 -82.48 -56.61 -35.48
N GLN A 133 -81.53 -56.49 -36.40
CA GLN A 133 -81.52 -57.22 -37.68
C GLN A 133 -81.02 -58.68 -37.55
N SER A 134 -80.81 -59.19 -36.34
CA SER A 134 -80.37 -60.57 -36.12
C SER A 134 -81.43 -61.60 -36.59
N THR A 135 -81.01 -62.69 -37.24
CA THR A 135 -81.93 -63.73 -37.73
C THR A 135 -82.35 -64.75 -36.65
N ASP A 136 -81.51 -64.94 -35.63
CA ASP A 136 -81.75 -65.83 -34.50
C ASP A 136 -80.96 -65.41 -33.25
N PHE A 137 -81.16 -66.14 -32.14
CA PHE A 137 -80.52 -65.82 -30.86
C PHE A 137 -79.00 -65.99 -30.87
N SER A 138 -78.44 -66.91 -31.66
CA SER A 138 -76.99 -67.09 -31.76
C SER A 138 -76.36 -65.93 -32.53
N ASP A 139 -76.95 -65.55 -33.67
CA ASP A 139 -76.55 -64.39 -34.48
C ASP A 139 -76.63 -63.09 -33.65
N PHE A 140 -77.67 -62.94 -32.82
CA PHE A 140 -77.78 -61.80 -31.91
C PHE A 140 -76.60 -61.69 -30.93
N ILE A 141 -76.20 -62.81 -30.29
CA ILE A 141 -75.09 -62.83 -29.33
C ILE A 141 -73.74 -62.56 -30.03
N ASP A 142 -73.53 -63.12 -31.23
CA ASP A 142 -72.31 -62.89 -32.01
C ASP A 142 -72.18 -61.42 -32.47
N ARG A 143 -73.27 -60.82 -32.92
CA ARG A 143 -73.34 -59.38 -33.25
C ARG A 143 -73.12 -58.51 -32.02
N MET A 144 -73.71 -58.86 -30.88
CA MET A 144 -73.52 -58.14 -29.61
C MET A 144 -72.07 -58.16 -29.16
N SER A 145 -71.41 -59.33 -29.22
CA SER A 145 -69.99 -59.46 -28.90
C SER A 145 -69.12 -58.60 -29.83
N THR A 146 -69.39 -58.67 -31.14
CA THR A 146 -68.66 -57.92 -32.17
C THR A 146 -68.83 -56.41 -32.01
N LEU A 147 -70.05 -55.95 -31.78
CA LEU A 147 -70.34 -54.53 -31.56
C LEU A 147 -69.72 -54.00 -30.26
N SER A 148 -69.75 -54.79 -29.19
CA SER A 148 -69.08 -54.46 -27.94
C SER A 148 -67.57 -54.28 -28.13
N LEU A 149 -66.92 -55.16 -28.92
CA LEU A 149 -65.50 -55.01 -29.27
C LEU A 149 -65.21 -53.70 -30.00
N VAL A 150 -66.05 -53.36 -30.99
CA VAL A 150 -65.94 -52.14 -31.80
C VAL A 150 -66.14 -50.88 -30.94
N VAL A 151 -67.22 -50.81 -30.16
CA VAL A 151 -67.50 -49.66 -29.27
C VAL A 151 -66.38 -49.47 -28.25
N ASN A 152 -65.86 -50.56 -27.67
CA ASN A 152 -64.75 -50.48 -26.74
C ASN A 152 -63.43 -50.04 -27.42
N GLN A 153 -63.23 -50.36 -28.70
CA GLN A 153 -62.08 -49.87 -29.46
C GLN A 153 -62.20 -48.38 -29.77
N ASP A 154 -63.38 -47.92 -30.18
CA ASP A 154 -63.65 -46.50 -30.48
C ASP A 154 -63.54 -45.65 -29.21
N LYS A 155 -64.08 -46.12 -28.08
CA LYS A 155 -63.92 -45.48 -26.77
C LYS A 155 -62.44 -45.35 -26.40
N ARG A 156 -61.66 -46.43 -26.51
CA ARG A 156 -60.21 -46.41 -26.25
C ARG A 156 -59.44 -45.47 -27.17
N LEU A 157 -59.87 -45.33 -28.43
CA LEU A 157 -59.26 -44.39 -29.38
C LEU A 157 -59.48 -42.94 -28.95
N VAL A 158 -60.73 -42.57 -28.62
CA VAL A 158 -61.07 -41.21 -28.16
C VAL A 158 -60.41 -40.89 -26.83
N GLU A 159 -60.44 -41.81 -25.86
CA GLU A 159 -59.75 -41.65 -24.58
C GLU A 159 -58.24 -41.50 -24.77
N GLY A 160 -57.64 -42.29 -25.68
CA GLY A 160 -56.23 -42.18 -26.03
C GLY A 160 -55.85 -40.83 -26.63
N ILE A 161 -56.70 -40.28 -27.53
CA ILE A 161 -56.50 -38.94 -28.11
C ILE A 161 -56.56 -37.85 -27.03
N LYS A 162 -57.56 -37.93 -26.14
CA LYS A 162 -57.70 -36.97 -25.03
C LYS A 162 -56.47 -36.99 -24.13
N GLU A 163 -55.99 -38.17 -23.77
CA GLU A 163 -54.83 -38.33 -22.91
C GLU A 163 -53.52 -37.88 -23.58
N GLU A 164 -53.32 -38.19 -24.87
CA GLU A 164 -52.15 -37.70 -25.63
C GLU A 164 -52.17 -36.18 -25.80
N LYS A 165 -53.35 -35.57 -26.00
CA LYS A 165 -53.50 -34.12 -26.05
C LYS A 165 -53.17 -33.47 -24.70
N ARG A 166 -53.68 -34.03 -23.60
CA ARG A 166 -53.36 -33.57 -22.24
C ARG A 166 -51.86 -33.60 -21.97
N LYS A 167 -51.21 -34.74 -22.26
CA LYS A 167 -49.75 -34.88 -22.14
C LYS A 167 -49.00 -33.86 -22.98
N LEU A 168 -49.39 -33.66 -24.24
CA LEU A 168 -48.76 -32.67 -25.11
C LEU A 168 -48.81 -31.27 -24.51
N ASP A 169 -49.97 -30.85 -23.98
CA ASP A 169 -50.14 -29.53 -23.37
C ASP A 169 -49.32 -29.38 -22.09
N GLU A 170 -49.25 -30.43 -21.26
CA GLU A 170 -48.42 -30.48 -20.06
C GLU A 170 -46.92 -30.39 -20.38
N THR A 171 -46.43 -31.16 -21.36
CA THR A 171 -45.03 -31.16 -21.79
C THR A 171 -44.65 -29.83 -22.46
N GLN A 172 -45.53 -29.23 -23.26
CA GLN A 172 -45.32 -27.89 -23.83
C GLN A 172 -45.24 -26.80 -22.76
N ALA A 173 -46.12 -26.86 -21.75
CA ALA A 173 -46.05 -25.95 -20.62
C ALA A 173 -44.76 -26.14 -19.81
N GLN A 174 -44.29 -27.37 -19.65
CA GLN A 174 -43.01 -27.65 -18.99
C GLN A 174 -41.82 -27.13 -19.80
N LEU A 175 -41.80 -27.34 -21.12
CA LEU A 175 -40.77 -26.80 -22.00
C LEU A 175 -40.63 -25.29 -21.85
N LYS A 176 -41.76 -24.57 -21.87
CA LYS A 176 -41.78 -23.11 -21.70
C LYS A 176 -41.21 -22.68 -20.35
N ARG A 177 -41.59 -23.36 -19.25
CA ARG A 177 -41.05 -23.09 -17.91
C ARG A 177 -39.53 -23.30 -17.86
N GLU A 178 -39.02 -24.39 -18.43
CA GLU A 178 -37.58 -24.66 -18.47
C GLU A 178 -36.81 -23.62 -19.30
N GLN A 179 -37.38 -23.18 -20.44
CA GLN A 179 -36.80 -22.12 -21.27
C GLN A 179 -36.71 -20.78 -20.51
N ASP A 180 -37.81 -20.37 -19.86
CA ASP A 180 -37.86 -19.11 -19.10
C ASP A 180 -36.91 -19.17 -17.90
N LEU A 181 -36.89 -20.28 -17.16
CA LEU A 181 -35.96 -20.50 -16.04
C LEU A 181 -34.49 -20.46 -16.50
N ARG A 182 -34.17 -21.08 -17.63
CA ARG A 182 -32.82 -21.04 -18.21
C ARG A 182 -32.41 -19.61 -18.56
N GLN A 183 -33.31 -18.82 -19.15
CA GLN A 183 -33.03 -17.42 -19.49
C GLN A 183 -32.76 -16.57 -18.24
N VAL A 184 -33.57 -16.75 -17.18
CA VAL A 184 -33.37 -16.06 -15.90
C VAL A 184 -32.00 -16.42 -15.30
N ARG A 185 -31.63 -17.71 -15.28
CA ARG A 185 -30.32 -18.17 -14.81
C ARG A 185 -29.17 -17.59 -15.63
N GLN A 186 -29.29 -17.53 -16.95
CA GLN A 186 -28.29 -16.91 -17.81
C GLN A 186 -28.09 -15.43 -17.46
N ASN A 187 -29.18 -14.67 -17.33
CA ASN A 187 -29.11 -13.26 -16.96
C ASN A 187 -28.46 -13.06 -15.58
N ALA A 188 -28.84 -13.88 -14.59
CA ALA A 188 -28.25 -13.85 -13.26
C ALA A 188 -26.74 -14.15 -13.28
N MET A 189 -26.32 -15.16 -14.07
CA MET A 189 -24.91 -15.50 -14.22
C MET A 189 -24.10 -14.35 -14.85
N TYR A 190 -24.62 -13.71 -15.91
CA TYR A 190 -23.96 -12.57 -16.53
C TYR A 190 -23.86 -11.37 -15.59
N ALA A 191 -24.90 -11.09 -14.81
CA ALA A 191 -24.87 -10.04 -13.79
C ALA A 191 -23.83 -10.33 -12.70
N ALA A 192 -23.78 -11.57 -12.20
CA ALA A 192 -22.79 -11.98 -11.20
C ALA A 192 -21.35 -11.87 -11.72
N LYS A 193 -21.09 -12.26 -12.97
CA LYS A 193 -19.78 -12.08 -13.62
C LYS A 193 -19.38 -10.62 -13.74
N ALA A 194 -20.31 -9.76 -14.17
CA ALA A 194 -20.05 -8.33 -14.31
C ALA A 194 -19.71 -7.66 -12.96
N GLU A 195 -20.43 -8.02 -11.90
CA GLU A 195 -20.14 -7.52 -10.55
C GLU A 195 -18.78 -8.02 -10.03
N GLN A 196 -18.47 -9.30 -10.26
CA GLN A 196 -17.17 -9.85 -9.90
C GLN A 196 -16.01 -9.13 -10.61
N ASP A 197 -16.14 -8.86 -11.92
CA ASP A 197 -15.13 -8.14 -12.69
C ASP A 197 -14.93 -6.70 -12.20
N LYS A 198 -16.02 -6.04 -11.78
CA LYS A 198 -15.97 -4.70 -11.19
C LYS A 198 -15.19 -4.72 -9.87
N ILE A 199 -15.52 -5.64 -8.97
CA ILE A 199 -14.82 -5.82 -7.69
C ILE A 199 -13.32 -6.07 -7.91
N LYS A 200 -12.96 -6.97 -8.84
CA LYS A 200 -11.56 -7.27 -9.19
C LYS A 200 -10.81 -6.02 -9.66
N LYS A 201 -11.43 -5.20 -10.52
CA LYS A 201 -10.82 -3.96 -11.04
C LYS A 201 -10.63 -2.90 -9.97
N GLU A 202 -11.65 -2.65 -9.14
CA GLU A 202 -11.59 -1.64 -8.07
C GLU A 202 -10.47 -1.97 -7.08
N GLN A 203 -10.32 -3.24 -6.72
CA GLN A 203 -9.25 -3.71 -5.83
C GLN A 203 -7.84 -3.48 -6.39
N GLN A 204 -7.63 -3.86 -7.65
CA GLN A 204 -6.34 -3.66 -8.32
C GLN A 204 -6.00 -2.17 -8.42
N ALA A 205 -7.00 -1.32 -8.67
CA ALA A 205 -6.81 0.13 -8.74
C ALA A 205 -6.41 0.73 -7.40
N ILE A 206 -7.09 0.36 -6.30
CA ILE A 206 -6.79 0.88 -4.95
C ILE A 206 -5.38 0.45 -4.52
N LEU A 207 -5.02 -0.82 -4.70
CA LEU A 207 -3.68 -1.30 -4.35
C LEU A 207 -2.59 -0.58 -5.17
N ALA A 208 -2.78 -0.46 -6.48
CA ALA A 208 -1.85 0.23 -7.36
C ALA A 208 -1.69 1.71 -6.99
N GLN A 209 -2.77 2.38 -6.57
CA GLN A 209 -2.74 3.77 -6.13
C GLN A 209 -1.88 3.94 -4.87
N VAL A 210 -2.13 3.13 -3.83
CA VAL A 210 -1.36 3.21 -2.56
C VAL A 210 0.11 2.89 -2.79
N GLN A 211 0.42 1.87 -3.61
CA GLN A 211 1.80 1.53 -3.96
C GLN A 211 2.51 2.64 -4.73
N LYS A 212 1.81 3.28 -5.67
CA LYS A 212 2.35 4.41 -6.43
C LYS A 212 2.63 5.61 -5.53
N GLU A 213 1.71 5.93 -4.62
CA GLU A 213 1.89 7.01 -3.64
C GLU A 213 3.12 6.74 -2.76
N ARG A 214 3.24 5.52 -2.20
CA ARG A 214 4.42 5.11 -1.43
C ARG A 214 5.72 5.27 -2.22
N GLN A 215 5.77 4.79 -3.46
CA GLN A 215 6.97 4.89 -4.30
C GLN A 215 7.36 6.34 -4.59
N ILE A 216 6.38 7.21 -4.82
CA ILE A 216 6.62 8.65 -5.02
C ILE A 216 7.19 9.27 -3.75
N THR A 217 6.60 8.99 -2.59
CA THR A 217 7.06 9.53 -1.30
C THR A 217 8.45 9.01 -0.93
N GLU A 218 8.74 7.73 -1.16
CA GLU A 218 10.07 7.14 -0.97
C GLU A 218 11.13 7.77 -1.89
N ALA A 219 10.77 8.03 -3.15
CA ALA A 219 11.66 8.72 -4.10
C ALA A 219 11.93 10.17 -3.68
N GLN A 220 10.94 10.88 -3.14
CA GLN A 220 11.10 12.23 -2.59
C GLN A 220 11.99 12.23 -1.35
N ALA A 221 11.76 11.33 -0.40
CA ALA A 221 12.59 11.19 0.80
C ALA A 221 14.06 10.89 0.45
N LYS A 222 14.31 10.06 -0.57
CA LYS A 222 15.67 9.77 -1.05
C LYS A 222 16.36 11.01 -1.64
N LYS A 223 15.63 11.87 -2.37
CA LYS A 223 16.18 13.13 -2.88
C LYS A 223 16.54 14.08 -1.75
N GLU A 224 15.65 14.21 -0.77
CA GLU A 224 15.88 15.05 0.42
C GLU A 224 17.08 14.56 1.23
N GLU A 225 17.23 13.24 1.41
CA GLU A 225 18.41 12.65 2.05
C GLU A 225 19.72 12.99 1.30
N GLN A 226 19.71 12.92 -0.04
CA GLN A 226 20.86 13.31 -0.85
C GLN A 226 21.18 14.80 -0.75
N GLU A 227 20.16 15.66 -0.69
CA GLU A 227 20.32 17.10 -0.49
C GLU A 227 20.88 17.42 0.91
N ILE A 228 20.38 16.73 1.95
CA ILE A 228 20.90 16.81 3.32
C ILE A 228 22.39 16.46 3.32
N GLN A 229 22.78 15.33 2.73
CA GLN A 229 24.18 14.90 2.65
C GLN A 229 25.06 15.91 1.88
N ALA A 230 24.54 16.48 0.79
CA ALA A 230 25.26 17.47 0.00
C ALA A 230 25.49 18.77 0.78
N ILE A 231 24.47 19.26 1.50
CA ILE A 231 24.57 20.46 2.34
C ILE A 231 25.53 20.21 3.52
N GLU A 232 25.44 19.04 4.16
CA GLU A 232 26.38 18.65 5.23
C GLU A 232 27.83 18.63 4.73
N ALA A 233 28.07 18.13 3.52
CA ALA A 233 29.40 18.13 2.90
C ALA A 233 29.87 19.55 2.55
N GLN A 234 28.99 20.42 2.06
CA GLN A 234 29.31 21.84 1.79
C GLN A 234 29.68 22.59 3.06
N ILE A 235 28.89 22.41 4.12
CA ILE A 235 29.17 22.96 5.44
C ILE A 235 30.54 22.44 5.92
N ALA A 236 30.79 21.13 5.88
CA ALA A 236 32.07 20.53 6.27
C ALA A 236 33.27 21.08 5.47
N ALA A 237 33.12 21.31 4.15
CA ALA A 237 34.17 21.86 3.30
C ALA A 237 34.44 23.35 3.61
N ALA A 238 33.40 24.16 3.79
CA ALA A 238 33.53 25.56 4.20
C ALA A 238 34.26 25.70 5.55
N ILE A 239 34.01 24.73 6.44
CA ILE A 239 34.67 24.65 7.74
C ILE A 239 36.13 24.22 7.62
N ALA A 240 36.44 23.22 6.80
CA ALA A 240 37.83 22.81 6.53
C ALA A 240 38.65 23.97 5.96
N ALA A 241 38.05 24.83 5.13
CA ALA A 241 38.70 26.05 4.65
C ALA A 241 38.97 27.06 5.80
N LYS A 242 38.05 27.19 6.76
CA LYS A 242 38.20 28.07 7.95
C LYS A 242 39.29 27.57 8.90
N LEU A 243 39.45 26.25 9.06
CA LEU A 243 40.51 25.63 9.88
C LEU A 243 41.92 26.03 9.44
N ASN A 244 42.14 26.15 8.13
CA ASN A 244 43.44 26.47 7.55
C ASN A 244 43.80 27.97 7.60
N GLY A 245 42.86 28.85 7.98
CA GLY A 245 43.01 30.31 7.89
C GLY A 245 42.99 31.11 9.21
N GLY A 246 42.70 30.48 10.35
CA GLY A 246 42.51 31.19 11.63
C GLY A 246 43.81 31.60 12.33
N LYS A 247 44.00 32.90 12.64
CA LYS A 247 45.05 33.38 13.57
C LYS A 247 44.61 33.17 15.02
N GLY A 248 45.32 32.33 15.78
CA GLY A 248 45.07 32.11 17.22
C GLY A 248 45.48 30.71 17.68
N ILE A 249 44.53 29.76 17.64
CA ILE A 249 44.72 28.36 18.05
C ILE A 249 45.36 27.57 16.89
N LYS A 250 46.51 26.94 17.12
CA LYS A 250 47.18 26.08 16.13
C LYS A 250 46.69 24.64 16.25
N SER A 251 46.03 24.14 15.21
CA SER A 251 45.65 22.73 15.10
C SER A 251 46.89 21.82 15.11
N ALA A 252 46.79 20.63 15.72
CA ALA A 252 47.83 19.61 15.68
C ALA A 252 47.74 18.71 14.42
N GLY A 253 46.84 19.03 13.47
CA GLY A 253 46.54 18.24 12.28
C GLY A 253 45.21 17.48 12.43
N ASN A 254 45.15 16.23 11.96
CA ASN A 254 43.93 15.42 12.07
C ASN A 254 43.50 15.24 13.53
N TRP A 255 42.18 15.24 13.75
CA TRP A 255 41.60 15.01 15.07
C TRP A 255 41.89 13.58 15.54
N THR A 256 42.10 13.42 16.84
CA THR A 256 42.19 12.11 17.47
C THR A 256 40.82 11.62 17.90
N TRP A 257 40.71 10.30 18.10
CA TRP A 257 39.49 9.69 18.59
C TRP A 257 39.27 10.07 20.07
N PRO A 258 38.06 10.54 20.48
CA PRO A 258 37.86 11.14 21.79
C PRO A 258 37.86 10.15 22.96
N VAL A 259 37.72 8.84 22.70
CA VAL A 259 37.75 7.77 23.72
C VAL A 259 38.82 6.73 23.35
N PRO A 260 40.10 6.93 23.68
CA PRO A 260 41.19 6.10 23.15
C PRO A 260 41.03 4.59 23.40
N SER A 261 40.35 4.20 24.47
CA SER A 261 40.14 2.80 24.86
C SER A 261 38.84 2.17 24.34
N SER A 262 37.98 2.90 23.61
CA SER A 262 36.73 2.35 23.06
C SER A 262 36.41 2.93 21.68
N ARG A 263 36.03 2.05 20.74
CA ARG A 263 35.52 2.40 19.41
C ARG A 263 34.06 1.96 19.19
N VAL A 264 33.37 1.59 20.26
CA VAL A 264 31.99 1.07 20.16
C VAL A 264 31.02 2.24 20.07
N ILE A 265 30.54 2.51 18.85
CA ILE A 265 29.47 3.48 18.62
C ILE A 265 28.13 2.80 18.87
N THR A 266 27.39 3.24 19.89
CA THR A 266 26.06 2.71 20.22
C THR A 266 24.93 3.51 19.57
N SER A 267 25.20 4.76 19.20
CA SER A 267 24.27 5.59 18.44
C SER A 267 25.03 6.51 17.48
N GLY A 268 24.57 6.57 16.23
CA GLY A 268 25.14 7.45 15.20
C GLY A 268 24.51 8.84 15.20
N TYR A 269 25.11 9.74 14.44
CA TYR A 269 24.53 11.05 14.12
C TYR A 269 23.36 10.90 13.15
N GLY A 270 22.24 11.57 13.41
CA GLY A 270 21.07 11.55 12.53
C GLY A 270 19.73 11.41 13.26
N PRO A 271 18.62 11.30 12.52
CA PRO A 271 17.28 11.20 13.12
C PRO A 271 17.09 9.91 13.95
N ARG A 272 16.66 10.05 15.21
CA ARG A 272 16.26 8.96 16.11
C ARG A 272 14.89 9.23 16.73
N TRP A 273 13.96 8.28 16.57
CA TRP A 273 12.60 8.36 17.14
C TRP A 273 11.89 9.71 16.92
N GLY A 274 12.11 10.35 15.76
CA GLY A 274 11.50 11.65 15.42
C GLY A 274 12.25 12.89 15.93
N THR A 275 13.42 12.74 16.55
CA THR A 275 14.29 13.85 17.00
C THR A 275 15.70 13.70 16.43
N MET A 276 16.35 14.80 16.07
CA MET A 276 17.74 14.78 15.58
C MET A 276 18.73 14.43 16.70
N HIS A 277 19.58 13.42 16.49
CA HIS A 277 20.73 13.15 17.33
C HIS A 277 21.93 13.95 16.82
N ALA A 278 22.27 15.03 17.52
CA ALA A 278 23.31 15.98 17.10
C ALA A 278 24.74 15.55 17.50
N GLY A 279 25.01 14.24 17.54
CA GLY A 279 26.32 13.69 17.92
C GLY A 279 26.41 12.18 17.68
N ILE A 280 27.49 11.57 18.13
CA ILE A 280 27.65 10.12 18.20
C ILE A 280 27.79 9.70 19.67
N ASP A 281 27.24 8.55 20.02
CA ASP A 281 27.36 7.97 21.37
C ASP A 281 28.39 6.85 21.36
N ILE A 282 29.47 7.02 22.13
CA ILE A 282 30.59 6.07 22.23
C ILE A 282 30.54 5.41 23.61
N ALA A 283 30.24 4.13 23.65
CA ALA A 283 30.09 3.39 24.91
C ALA A 283 31.43 3.12 25.58
N GLY A 284 31.43 3.15 26.91
CA GLY A 284 32.57 2.75 27.73
C GLY A 284 32.19 2.73 29.22
N PRO A 285 32.91 1.97 30.06
CA PRO A 285 32.68 1.99 31.50
C PRO A 285 32.80 3.41 32.10
N VAL A 286 32.08 3.68 33.18
CA VAL A 286 32.21 4.95 33.91
C VAL A 286 33.68 5.18 34.30
N GLY A 287 34.17 6.40 34.12
CA GLY A 287 35.56 6.80 34.36
C GLY A 287 36.52 6.57 33.21
N THR A 288 36.09 5.89 32.12
CA THR A 288 36.91 5.74 30.91
C THR A 288 37.42 7.10 30.42
N PRO A 289 38.73 7.27 30.16
CA PRO A 289 39.28 8.56 29.75
C PRO A 289 38.65 9.12 28.47
N ILE A 290 38.20 10.38 28.56
CA ILE A 290 37.82 11.22 27.43
C ILE A 290 38.96 12.22 27.19
N VAL A 291 39.42 12.33 25.94
CA VAL A 291 40.52 13.21 25.55
C VAL A 291 40.09 14.29 24.58
N ALA A 292 40.80 15.43 24.59
CA ALA A 292 40.62 16.49 23.60
C ALA A 292 41.00 16.00 22.19
N VAL A 293 40.09 16.16 21.23
CA VAL A 293 40.28 15.70 19.84
C VAL A 293 41.36 16.48 19.08
N ASP A 294 41.63 17.73 19.46
CA ASP A 294 42.70 18.56 18.94
C ASP A 294 43.13 19.61 19.99
N ASN A 295 44.17 20.38 19.69
CA ASN A 295 44.53 21.57 20.48
C ASN A 295 43.36 22.55 20.54
N GLY A 296 43.13 23.17 21.69
CA GLY A 296 42.03 24.10 21.84
C GLY A 296 42.00 24.83 23.17
N VAL A 297 40.97 25.66 23.33
CA VAL A 297 40.66 26.38 24.56
C VAL A 297 39.30 25.93 25.06
N VAL A 298 39.22 25.53 26.32
CA VAL A 298 37.95 25.14 26.95
C VAL A 298 37.06 26.38 27.06
N ARG A 299 35.90 26.36 26.42
CA ARG A 299 34.90 27.44 26.46
C ARG A 299 33.80 27.20 27.48
N PHE A 300 33.42 25.94 27.68
CA PHE A 300 32.46 25.55 28.69
C PHE A 300 32.94 24.27 29.38
N ALA A 301 32.76 24.19 30.69
CA ALA A 301 33.03 23.02 31.51
C ALA A 301 32.11 23.07 32.74
N GLY A 302 31.17 22.13 32.85
CA GLY A 302 30.19 22.13 33.95
C GLY A 302 28.81 21.63 33.55
N ALA A 303 27.80 21.94 34.35
CA ALA A 303 26.43 21.48 34.14
C ALA A 303 25.82 22.05 32.85
N ALA A 304 25.10 21.21 32.10
CA ALA A 304 24.38 21.58 30.89
C ALA A 304 23.10 20.77 30.73
N GLN A 305 21.99 21.47 30.45
CA GLN A 305 20.69 20.84 30.27
C GLN A 305 20.73 19.80 29.14
N GLY A 306 20.20 18.60 29.40
CA GLY A 306 20.24 17.47 28.46
C GLY A 306 21.52 16.63 28.56
N PHE A 307 22.69 17.28 28.69
CA PHE A 307 23.99 16.60 28.75
C PHE A 307 24.42 16.17 30.17
N GLY A 308 23.74 16.63 31.21
CA GLY A 308 24.19 16.44 32.60
C GLY A 308 25.33 17.42 32.85
N HIS A 309 26.56 16.97 32.63
CA HIS A 309 27.70 17.88 32.48
C HIS A 309 28.36 17.71 31.12
N TRP A 310 28.98 18.80 30.66
CA TRP A 310 29.68 18.84 29.40
C TRP A 310 31.02 19.57 29.50
N VAL A 311 31.85 19.34 28.48
CA VAL A 311 33.05 20.12 28.18
C VAL A 311 32.91 20.53 26.72
N VAL A 312 33.23 21.78 26.42
CA VAL A 312 33.21 22.32 25.06
C VAL A 312 34.55 22.98 24.82
N ILE A 313 35.26 22.52 23.79
CA ILE A 313 36.59 23.02 23.45
C ILE A 313 36.49 23.71 22.10
N GLU A 314 36.85 24.98 22.03
CA GLU A 314 37.06 25.68 20.76
C GLU A 314 38.46 25.36 20.22
N HIS A 315 38.51 24.98 18.95
CA HIS A 315 39.71 24.63 18.21
C HIS A 315 40.07 25.73 17.20
N ALA A 316 41.09 25.48 16.38
CA ALA A 316 41.39 26.33 15.22
C ALA A 316 40.12 26.60 14.39
N GLY A 317 40.04 27.76 13.73
CA GLY A 317 38.91 28.12 12.87
C GLY A 317 37.56 28.33 13.59
N GLY A 318 37.51 28.28 14.93
CA GLY A 318 36.28 28.48 15.70
C GLY A 318 35.34 27.27 15.74
N ILE A 319 35.82 26.09 15.32
CA ILE A 319 35.10 24.83 15.51
C ILE A 319 35.10 24.46 16.99
N MET A 320 34.02 23.89 17.48
CA MET A 320 33.93 23.35 18.82
C MET A 320 33.74 21.84 18.80
N SER A 321 34.44 21.14 19.67
CA SER A 321 34.08 19.78 20.07
C SER A 321 33.30 19.82 21.38
N VAL A 322 32.22 19.06 21.45
CA VAL A 322 31.33 18.97 22.62
C VAL A 322 31.37 17.54 23.14
N TYR A 323 31.63 17.41 24.44
CA TYR A 323 31.70 16.14 25.16
C TYR A 323 30.64 16.19 26.24
N GLY A 324 29.72 15.23 26.27
CA GLY A 324 28.59 15.20 27.21
C GLY A 324 28.48 13.90 28.02
N HIS A 325 27.58 13.93 29.01
CA HIS A 325 27.23 12.85 29.95
C HIS A 325 28.28 12.52 31.01
N MET A 326 29.26 13.40 31.23
CA MET A 326 30.22 13.24 32.33
C MET A 326 29.58 13.59 33.67
N TYR A 327 30.08 13.01 34.77
CA TYR A 327 29.77 13.53 36.11
C TYR A 327 30.63 14.75 36.43
N GLY A 328 30.13 15.67 37.26
CA GLY A 328 30.85 16.90 37.60
C GLY A 328 32.23 16.67 38.23
N ASN A 329 32.39 15.61 39.05
CA ASN A 329 33.68 15.22 39.64
C ASN A 329 34.63 14.48 38.67
N GLN A 330 34.20 14.24 37.43
CA GLN A 330 34.98 13.62 36.37
C GLN A 330 35.35 14.61 35.26
N ILE A 331 35.18 15.92 35.48
CA ILE A 331 35.70 16.97 34.61
C ILE A 331 37.06 17.41 35.17
N TYR A 332 38.10 17.33 34.35
CA TYR A 332 39.49 17.59 34.77
C TYR A 332 40.06 18.89 34.21
N VAL A 333 39.22 19.69 33.54
CA VAL A 333 39.61 20.95 32.91
C VAL A 333 38.65 22.08 33.28
N SER A 334 39.15 23.30 33.23
CA SER A 334 38.40 24.51 33.57
C SER A 334 38.22 25.44 32.36
N VAL A 335 37.18 26.28 32.37
CA VAL A 335 36.97 27.31 31.34
C VAL A 335 38.20 28.21 31.22
N GLY A 336 38.61 28.50 29.98
CA GLY A 336 39.81 29.27 29.65
C GLY A 336 41.09 28.44 29.58
N GLN A 337 41.08 27.18 30.01
CA GLN A 337 42.25 26.31 29.95
C GLN A 337 42.60 25.94 28.51
N GLU A 338 43.88 26.09 28.15
CA GLU A 338 44.44 25.52 26.93
C GLU A 338 44.64 24.01 27.11
N VAL A 339 44.18 23.23 26.12
CA VAL A 339 44.33 21.78 26.09
C VAL A 339 45.04 21.36 24.81
N LYS A 340 45.81 20.27 24.90
CA LYS A 340 46.50 19.68 23.75
C LYS A 340 45.73 18.47 23.22
N ARG A 341 45.89 18.17 21.92
CA ARG A 341 45.38 16.93 21.33
C ARG A 341 45.79 15.72 22.18
N GLY A 342 44.83 14.89 22.56
CA GLY A 342 45.04 13.69 23.37
C GLY A 342 45.15 13.93 24.88
N GLN A 343 45.10 15.18 25.34
CA GLN A 343 45.03 15.48 26.77
C GLN A 343 43.70 14.97 27.34
N GLN A 344 43.75 14.25 28.44
CA GLN A 344 42.54 13.83 29.15
C GLN A 344 41.82 15.06 29.73
N ILE A 345 40.54 15.17 29.39
CA ILE A 345 39.69 16.30 29.78
C ILE A 345 38.56 15.87 30.72
N ALA A 346 38.13 14.62 30.62
CA ALA A 346 37.10 14.07 31.48
C ALA A 346 37.16 12.53 31.57
N GLY A 347 36.23 11.95 32.32
CA GLY A 347 35.88 10.53 32.28
C GLY A 347 34.44 10.30 31.81
N ILE A 348 34.18 9.19 31.11
CA ILE A 348 32.82 8.78 30.73
C ILE A 348 31.94 8.70 31.97
N GLY A 349 30.75 9.28 31.89
CA GLY A 349 29.71 9.15 32.90
C GLY A 349 28.44 8.58 32.31
N SER A 350 27.33 8.82 33.01
CA SER A 350 25.97 8.55 32.54
C SER A 350 25.01 9.62 33.07
N ASP A 351 25.48 10.86 33.14
CA ASP A 351 24.75 11.98 33.74
C ASP A 351 23.77 12.64 32.76
N GLY A 352 22.74 13.33 33.26
CA GLY A 352 21.73 13.97 32.42
C GLY A 352 20.80 12.99 31.69
N GLN A 353 20.45 13.28 30.43
CA GLN A 353 19.56 12.42 29.63
C GLN A 353 20.34 11.27 28.98
N SER A 354 20.81 10.34 29.81
CA SER A 354 21.55 9.14 29.37
C SER A 354 20.87 7.86 29.85
N THR A 355 20.82 6.83 29.01
CA THR A 355 20.29 5.50 29.34
C THR A 355 21.36 4.50 29.76
N GLY A 356 22.63 4.89 29.75
CA GLY A 356 23.76 4.07 30.20
C GLY A 356 25.12 4.73 29.93
N PRO A 357 26.23 4.19 30.47
CA PRO A 357 27.54 4.84 30.38
C PRO A 357 28.07 5.02 28.94
N HIS A 358 28.22 6.27 28.50
CA HIS A 358 28.79 6.63 27.19
C HIS A 358 29.29 8.07 27.16
N LEU A 359 30.13 8.39 26.17
CA LEU A 359 30.39 9.75 25.74
C LEU A 359 29.39 10.12 24.63
N HIS A 360 28.63 11.19 24.81
CA HIS A 360 28.00 11.87 23.68
C HIS A 360 28.98 12.89 23.10
N PHE A 361 29.38 12.70 21.84
CA PHE A 361 30.35 13.55 21.16
C PHE A 361 29.70 14.28 19.99
N SER A 362 29.77 15.61 20.00
CA SER A 362 29.27 16.45 18.91
C SER A 362 30.35 17.38 18.38
N VAL A 363 30.16 17.83 17.15
CA VAL A 363 30.96 18.90 16.53
C VAL A 363 30.04 20.06 16.23
N ALA A 364 30.44 21.26 16.62
CA ALA A 364 29.73 22.49 16.32
C ALA A 364 30.62 23.46 15.55
N THR A 365 30.04 24.17 14.60
CA THR A 365 30.76 24.99 13.61
C THR A 365 30.82 26.47 14.01
N GLY A 366 30.06 26.79 15.06
CA GLY A 366 29.92 28.11 15.63
C GLY A 366 28.73 28.17 16.58
N ILE A 367 28.44 29.38 17.03
CA ILE A 367 27.27 29.70 17.84
C ILE A 367 26.47 30.74 17.06
N SER A 368 25.17 30.49 16.86
CA SER A 368 24.21 31.52 16.42
C SER A 368 23.21 31.78 17.54
N GLY A 369 23.16 33.02 18.02
CA GLY A 369 22.41 33.40 19.21
C GLY A 369 22.84 32.58 20.43
N SER A 370 21.92 31.79 20.98
CA SER A 370 22.17 30.88 22.12
C SER A 370 22.36 29.40 21.71
N ARG A 371 22.43 29.09 20.40
CA ARG A 371 22.46 27.71 19.88
C ARG A 371 23.79 27.39 19.21
N MET A 372 24.29 26.19 19.48
CA MET A 372 25.42 25.61 18.75
C MET A 372 24.94 25.05 17.39
N LEU A 373 25.70 25.31 16.34
CA LEU A 373 25.43 24.82 14.99
C LEU A 373 26.09 23.44 14.82
N TYR A 374 25.38 22.39 15.20
CA TYR A 374 25.91 21.02 15.18
C TYR A 374 25.98 20.41 13.77
N VAL A 375 27.03 19.64 13.52
CA VAL A 375 27.28 18.89 12.28
C VAL A 375 27.69 17.45 12.56
N ASN A 376 27.68 16.62 11.51
CA ASN A 376 28.08 15.22 11.61
C ASN A 376 29.55 15.12 12.09
N PRO A 377 29.82 14.45 13.24
CA PRO A 377 31.19 14.27 13.73
C PRO A 377 32.04 13.32 12.88
N GLY A 378 31.43 12.42 12.10
CA GLY A 378 32.10 11.35 11.38
C GLY A 378 33.27 11.80 10.50
N PRO A 379 33.06 12.79 9.59
CA PRO A 379 34.14 13.32 8.74
C PRO A 379 35.36 13.86 9.51
N TYR A 380 35.18 14.36 10.73
CA TYR A 380 36.27 14.87 11.56
C TYR A 380 37.05 13.74 12.24
N LEU A 381 36.40 12.61 12.52
CA LEU A 381 36.97 11.47 13.21
C LEU A 381 37.50 10.38 12.27
N GLY A 382 37.35 10.56 10.95
CA GLY A 382 37.74 9.59 9.93
C GLY A 382 36.82 8.36 9.87
N LEU A 383 35.52 8.56 10.12
CA LEU A 383 34.47 7.54 10.01
C LEU A 383 33.81 7.49 8.64
#